data_AF-A0A954P6V7-F1
#
_entry.id   AF-A0A954P6V7-F1
#
_cell.length_a   1.000
_cell.length_b   1.000
_cell.length_c   1.000
_cell.angle_alpha   90.00
_cell.angle_beta   90.00
_cell.angle_gamma   90.00
#
_symmetry.space_group_name_H-M   'P 1'
#
loop_
_entity.id
_entity.type
_entity.pdbx_description
1 polymer ?
#
loop_
_entity_poly.entity_id
_entity_poly.type
_entity_poly.pdbx_seq_one_letter_code
_entity_poly.pdbx_strand_id
1 'polypeptide(L)'
;RQLRMSWDELAIAPQIGSEIAFPGVRLRFSNDLDLLRAEVAREFPGQRDRFERLLGEIVDYDDLDESHQAISARAKLRDILGDPLLIEMLFCPLMFYGSAREHDMDWGQFSIMFRSIFLEGLGRPHAGVRLILRQLVRKFRALGGELRLRSGVQRLETDGDRITGVVLENG
;
A
#
# COMPACT_ATOMS: atom_id res chain seq x y z
N ARG A 1 -4.72 -11.76 14.67
CA ARG A 1 -3.66 -10.84 14.19
C ARG A 1 -3.57 -9.64 15.12
N GLN A 2 -2.40 -9.03 15.32
CA GLN A 2 -1.96 -8.20 16.47
C GLN A 2 -3.03 -7.35 17.18
N LEU A 3 -3.95 -6.73 16.44
CA LEU A 3 -5.04 -5.91 16.98
C LEU A 3 -6.27 -6.67 17.49
N ARG A 4 -6.35 -8.00 17.38
CA ARG A 4 -7.48 -8.85 17.83
C ARG A 4 -8.87 -8.25 17.48
N MET A 5 -9.00 -7.64 16.30
CA MET A 5 -10.28 -7.19 15.74
C MET A 5 -10.69 -8.19 14.66
N SER A 6 -11.98 -8.48 14.55
CA SER A 6 -12.54 -9.32 13.50
C SER A 6 -12.79 -8.51 12.22
N TRP A 7 -12.82 -9.19 11.07
CA TRP A 7 -13.16 -8.55 9.81
C TRP A 7 -14.63 -8.10 9.77
N ASP A 8 -15.52 -8.84 10.42
CA ASP A 8 -16.94 -8.53 10.51
C ASP A 8 -17.19 -7.20 11.24
N GLU A 9 -16.39 -6.90 12.27
CA GLU A 9 -16.45 -5.61 12.98
C GLU A 9 -16.12 -4.43 12.08
N LEU A 10 -15.38 -4.63 10.98
CA LEU A 10 -15.00 -3.58 10.05
C LEU A 10 -16.02 -3.35 8.93
N ALA A 11 -16.94 -4.31 8.71
CA ALA A 11 -17.99 -4.25 7.69
C ALA A 11 -17.46 -3.69 6.36
N ILE A 12 -16.39 -4.31 5.85
CA ILE A 12 -15.66 -3.84 4.67
C ILE A 12 -16.44 -4.21 3.42
N ALA A 13 -16.79 -3.21 2.63
CA ALA A 13 -17.26 -3.41 1.27
C ALA A 13 -16.05 -3.55 0.33
N PRO A 14 -15.98 -4.61 -0.49
CA PRO A 14 -14.92 -4.77 -1.47
C PRO A 14 -15.03 -3.69 -2.57
N GLN A 15 -13.90 -3.44 -3.23
CA GLN A 15 -13.85 -2.63 -4.44
C GLN A 15 -14.70 -3.26 -5.55
N ILE A 16 -15.39 -2.42 -6.32
CA ILE A 16 -16.12 -2.85 -7.52
C ILE A 16 -15.15 -3.01 -8.71
N GLY A 17 -14.25 -2.04 -8.88
CA GLY A 17 -13.16 -2.07 -9.84
C GLY A 17 -12.42 -0.73 -9.89
N SER A 18 -11.30 -0.71 -10.58
CA SER A 18 -10.51 0.48 -10.92
C SER A 18 -9.93 0.35 -12.32
N GLU A 19 -9.46 1.46 -12.86
CA GLU A 19 -8.89 1.55 -14.20
C GLU A 19 -7.60 2.38 -14.16
N ILE A 20 -6.58 1.88 -14.84
CA ILE A 20 -5.38 2.63 -15.22
C ILE A 20 -5.60 3.11 -16.66
N ALA A 21 -5.72 4.41 -16.85
CA ALA A 21 -6.05 5.01 -18.14
C ALA A 21 -4.89 5.85 -18.68
N PHE A 22 -4.22 5.34 -19.71
CA PHE A 22 -3.20 6.07 -20.47
C PHE A 22 -3.75 6.36 -21.88
N PRO A 23 -3.13 7.28 -22.65
CA PRO A 23 -3.56 7.53 -24.03
C PRO A 23 -3.54 6.24 -24.87
N GLY A 24 -4.71 5.84 -25.37
CA GLY A 24 -4.88 4.67 -26.25
C GLY A 24 -4.92 3.30 -25.57
N VAL A 25 -4.58 3.19 -24.28
CA VAL A 25 -4.55 1.91 -23.56
C VAL A 25 -5.19 2.03 -22.18
N ARG A 26 -6.00 1.05 -21.81
CA ARG A 26 -6.66 0.98 -20.49
C ARG A 26 -6.48 -0.41 -19.90
N LEU A 27 -6.12 -0.45 -18.62
CA LEU A 27 -6.06 -1.69 -17.85
C LEU A 27 -7.04 -1.60 -16.69
N ARG A 28 -8.06 -2.47 -16.69
CA ARG A 28 -8.97 -2.61 -15.56
C ARG A 28 -8.42 -3.60 -14.54
N PHE A 29 -8.71 -3.37 -13.27
CA PHE A 29 -8.39 -4.29 -12.19
C PHE A 29 -9.44 -4.21 -11.09
N SER A 30 -9.51 -5.23 -10.25
CA SER A 30 -10.43 -5.32 -9.12
C SER A 30 -9.81 -6.22 -8.05
N ASN A 31 -10.61 -6.65 -7.07
CA ASN A 31 -10.18 -7.69 -6.12
C ASN A 31 -10.05 -9.08 -6.76
N ASP A 32 -10.41 -9.20 -8.04
CA ASP A 32 -10.10 -10.36 -8.88
C ASP A 32 -8.91 -10.05 -9.79
N LEU A 33 -7.79 -10.74 -9.55
CA LEU A 33 -6.54 -10.64 -10.31
C LEU A 33 -6.70 -11.08 -11.76
N ASP A 34 -7.62 -12.01 -12.05
CA ASP A 34 -7.80 -12.53 -13.41
C ASP A 34 -8.29 -11.46 -14.37
N LEU A 35 -9.01 -10.45 -13.86
CA LEU A 35 -9.34 -9.26 -14.63
C LEU A 35 -8.09 -8.53 -15.12
N LEU A 36 -7.12 -8.26 -14.24
CA LEU A 36 -5.89 -7.57 -14.62
C LEU A 36 -5.06 -8.43 -15.59
N ARG A 37 -4.95 -9.74 -15.34
CA ARG A 37 -4.27 -10.68 -16.25
C ARG A 37 -4.86 -10.64 -17.65
N ALA A 38 -6.20 -10.67 -17.76
CA ALA A 38 -6.90 -10.63 -19.05
C ALA A 38 -6.68 -9.29 -19.77
N GLU A 39 -6.68 -8.17 -19.05
CA GLU A 39 -6.43 -6.85 -19.63
C GLU A 39 -4.98 -6.73 -20.12
N VAL A 40 -3.99 -7.21 -19.36
CA VAL A 40 -2.59 -7.27 -19.80
C VAL A 40 -2.42 -8.16 -21.03
N ALA A 41 -3.04 -9.35 -21.05
CA ALA A 41 -2.96 -10.25 -22.20
C ALA A 41 -3.61 -9.67 -23.47
N ARG A 42 -4.65 -8.84 -23.31
CA ARG A 42 -5.34 -8.18 -24.43
C ARG A 42 -4.55 -6.99 -24.99
N GLU A 43 -4.11 -6.08 -24.11
CA GLU A 43 -3.45 -4.84 -24.53
C GLU A 43 -1.95 -5.03 -24.81
N PHE A 44 -1.32 -6.00 -24.13
CA PHE A 44 0.11 -6.31 -24.24
C PHE A 44 0.33 -7.81 -24.46
N PRO A 45 -0.12 -8.40 -25.59
CA PRO A 45 -0.09 -9.84 -25.80
C PRO A 45 1.33 -10.45 -25.71
N GLY A 46 2.36 -9.71 -26.12
CA GLY A 46 3.76 -10.14 -25.99
C GLY A 46 4.30 -10.16 -24.55
N GLN A 47 3.55 -9.63 -23.59
CA GLN A 47 3.91 -9.53 -22.18
C GLN A 47 3.21 -10.55 -21.29
N ARG A 48 2.26 -11.34 -21.83
CA ARG A 48 1.45 -12.28 -21.03
C ARG A 48 2.30 -13.21 -20.16
N ASP A 49 3.21 -13.97 -20.77
CA ASP A 49 3.98 -14.98 -20.05
C ASP A 49 5.01 -14.32 -19.10
N ARG A 50 5.50 -13.13 -19.46
CA ARG A 50 6.39 -12.32 -18.62
C ARG A 50 5.66 -11.74 -17.40
N PHE A 51 4.40 -11.39 -17.56
CA PHE A 51 3.55 -10.93 -16.47
C PHE A 51 3.28 -12.05 -15.47
N GLU A 52 3.03 -13.28 -15.92
CA GLU A 52 2.92 -14.42 -15.00
C GLU A 52 4.24 -14.68 -14.23
N ARG A 53 5.40 -14.51 -14.89
CA ARG A 53 6.69 -14.56 -14.20
C ARG A 53 6.82 -13.45 -13.15
N LEU A 54 6.39 -12.23 -13.46
CA LEU A 54 6.36 -11.12 -12.49
C LEU A 54 5.50 -11.47 -11.27
N LEU A 55 4.32 -12.04 -11.49
CA LEU A 55 3.43 -12.46 -10.41
C LEU A 55 4.10 -13.50 -9.50
N GLY A 56 4.82 -14.49 -10.07
CA GLY A 56 5.61 -15.45 -9.31
C GLY A 56 6.67 -14.77 -8.43
N GLU A 57 7.46 -13.86 -9.00
CA GLU A 57 8.50 -13.12 -8.27
C GLU A 57 7.95 -12.23 -7.13
N ILE A 58 6.71 -11.75 -7.26
CA ILE A 58 6.05 -10.93 -6.23
C ILE A 58 5.42 -11.82 -5.13
N VAL A 59 4.96 -13.02 -5.46
CA VAL A 59 4.40 -13.97 -4.48
C VAL A 59 5.52 -14.59 -3.63
N ASP A 60 6.65 -14.93 -4.25
CA ASP A 60 7.82 -15.51 -3.58
C ASP A 60 8.66 -14.47 -2.80
N TYR A 61 8.23 -13.21 -2.82
CA TYR A 61 8.90 -12.12 -2.13
C TYR A 61 8.80 -12.25 -0.60
N ASP A 62 9.95 -12.15 0.08
CA ASP A 62 10.02 -12.06 1.53
C ASP A 62 10.00 -10.58 2.00
N ASP A 63 8.95 -10.21 2.75
CA ASP A 63 8.75 -8.89 3.36
C ASP A 63 9.81 -8.52 4.42
N LEU A 64 10.58 -9.50 4.92
CA LEU A 64 11.54 -9.31 6.01
C LEU A 64 13.00 -9.14 5.54
N ASP A 65 13.26 -9.30 4.24
CA ASP A 65 14.60 -9.14 3.69
C ASP A 65 14.90 -7.66 3.33
N GLU A 66 15.69 -7.01 4.17
CA GLU A 66 16.13 -5.61 3.99
C GLU A 66 16.96 -5.39 2.72
N SER A 67 17.59 -6.43 2.16
CA SER A 67 18.39 -6.31 0.93
C SER A 67 17.54 -5.89 -0.27
N HIS A 68 16.23 -6.18 -0.25
CA HIS A 68 15.29 -5.76 -1.28
C HIS A 68 15.00 -4.26 -1.29
N GLN A 69 15.30 -3.54 -0.21
CA GLN A 69 15.19 -2.08 -0.15
C GLN A 69 16.32 -1.38 -0.92
N ALA A 70 17.38 -2.10 -1.31
CA ALA A 70 18.45 -1.55 -2.14
C ALA A 70 18.12 -1.61 -3.65
N ILE A 71 17.20 -2.50 -4.07
CA ILE A 71 16.98 -2.84 -5.49
C ILE A 71 15.97 -1.89 -6.14
N SER A 72 16.28 -1.38 -7.33
CA SER A 72 15.36 -0.60 -8.16
C SER A 72 14.24 -1.49 -8.72
N ALA A 73 12.98 -1.19 -8.37
CA ALA A 73 11.83 -1.88 -8.93
C ALA A 73 11.69 -1.63 -10.44
N ARG A 74 11.95 -0.41 -10.91
CA ARG A 74 11.93 -0.11 -12.34
C ARG A 74 12.98 -0.93 -13.11
N ALA A 75 14.18 -1.09 -12.57
CA ALA A 75 15.21 -1.93 -13.21
C ALA A 75 14.74 -3.38 -13.31
N LYS A 76 14.25 -3.96 -12.20
CA LYS A 76 13.76 -5.34 -12.18
C LYS A 76 12.58 -5.57 -13.13
N LEU A 77 11.65 -4.61 -13.20
CA LEU A 77 10.52 -4.68 -14.13
C LEU A 77 10.94 -4.58 -15.61
N ARG A 78 11.95 -3.77 -15.93
CA ARG A 78 12.53 -3.74 -17.28
C ARG A 78 13.13 -5.09 -17.69
N ASP A 79 13.80 -5.76 -16.75
CA ASP A 79 14.39 -7.08 -16.99
C ASP A 79 13.33 -8.17 -17.19
N ILE A 80 12.17 -8.05 -16.53
CA ILE A 80 11.09 -9.04 -16.60
C ILE A 80 10.14 -8.78 -17.79
N LEU A 81 9.50 -7.60 -17.85
CA LEU A 81 8.45 -7.29 -18.82
C LEU A 81 9.08 -6.75 -20.12
N GLY A 82 9.89 -5.71 -20.04
CA GLY A 82 10.55 -5.12 -21.21
C GLY A 82 9.67 -4.25 -22.10
N ASP A 83 8.34 -4.17 -21.87
CA ASP A 83 7.48 -3.13 -22.45
C ASP A 83 7.45 -1.90 -21.51
N PRO A 84 8.00 -0.74 -21.92
CA PRO A 84 8.05 0.43 -21.06
C PRO A 84 6.68 0.99 -20.68
N LEU A 85 5.68 0.90 -21.58
CA LEU A 85 4.35 1.44 -21.32
C LEU A 85 3.65 0.61 -20.24
N LEU A 86 3.70 -0.73 -20.33
CA LEU A 86 3.14 -1.59 -19.29
C LEU A 86 3.78 -1.31 -17.93
N ILE A 87 5.10 -1.10 -17.89
CA ILE A 87 5.82 -0.76 -16.66
C ILE A 87 5.27 0.53 -16.04
N GLU A 88 5.15 1.60 -16.82
CA GLU A 88 4.61 2.88 -16.32
C GLU A 88 3.15 2.75 -15.88
N MET A 89 2.34 1.97 -16.59
CA MET A 89 0.96 1.70 -16.20
C MET A 89 0.87 0.98 -14.86
N LEU A 90 1.71 -0.04 -14.61
CA LEU A 90 1.76 -0.73 -13.33
C LEU A 90 2.27 0.16 -12.20
N PHE A 91 3.21 1.06 -12.46
CA PHE A 91 3.70 2.02 -11.47
C PHE A 91 2.68 3.10 -11.11
N CYS A 92 1.89 3.56 -12.07
CA CYS A 92 0.99 4.70 -11.92
C CYS A 92 0.14 4.66 -10.63
N PRO A 93 -0.65 3.61 -10.35
CA PRO A 93 -1.46 3.57 -9.13
C PRO A 93 -0.63 3.40 -7.86
N LEU A 94 0.53 2.73 -7.95
CA LEU A 94 1.40 2.52 -6.78
C LEU A 94 2.07 3.83 -6.34
N MET A 95 2.43 4.69 -7.30
CA MET A 95 3.09 5.98 -7.04
C MET A 95 2.19 6.97 -6.29
N PHE A 96 0.85 6.82 -6.32
CA PHE A 96 -0.04 7.64 -5.50
C PHE A 96 0.12 7.42 -3.99
N TYR A 97 0.66 6.27 -3.59
CA TYR A 97 0.93 5.96 -2.18
C TYR A 97 2.34 6.38 -1.75
N GLY A 98 3.09 7.01 -2.67
CA GLY A 98 4.41 7.59 -2.43
C GLY A 98 5.56 6.60 -2.56
N SER A 99 6.73 7.15 -2.91
CA SER A 99 8.02 6.48 -2.87
C SER A 99 9.07 7.50 -2.41
N ALA A 100 10.04 7.05 -1.61
CA ALA A 100 11.15 7.89 -1.17
C ALA A 100 12.21 8.10 -2.26
N ARG A 101 12.13 7.34 -3.38
CA ARG A 101 13.06 7.46 -4.50
C ARG A 101 12.44 8.28 -5.63
N GLU A 102 13.21 9.25 -6.12
CA GLU A 102 12.83 10.04 -7.28
C GLU A 102 12.70 9.14 -8.50
N HIS A 103 11.53 9.21 -9.16
CA HIS A 103 11.24 8.43 -10.36
C HIS A 103 11.48 6.92 -10.19
N ASP A 104 11.33 6.34 -9.00
CA ASP A 104 11.48 4.90 -8.80
C ASP A 104 10.82 4.45 -7.49
N MET A 105 10.83 3.15 -7.25
CA MET A 105 10.46 2.54 -5.97
C MET A 105 11.43 1.41 -5.67
N ASP A 106 11.64 1.13 -4.40
CA ASP A 106 12.38 -0.07 -3.99
C ASP A 106 11.59 -1.32 -4.39
N TRP A 107 12.29 -2.39 -4.78
CA TRP A 107 11.63 -3.66 -5.14
C TRP A 107 10.72 -4.16 -4.03
N GLY A 108 11.14 -3.99 -2.78
CA GLY A 108 10.34 -4.37 -1.63
C GLY A 108 9.04 -3.58 -1.51
N GLN A 109 9.14 -2.25 -1.56
CA GLN A 109 7.97 -1.38 -1.53
C GLN A 109 7.04 -1.62 -2.73
N PHE A 110 7.60 -1.85 -3.92
CA PHE A 110 6.83 -2.20 -5.11
C PHE A 110 6.04 -3.49 -4.91
N SER A 111 6.69 -4.53 -4.39
CA SER A 111 6.06 -5.84 -4.17
C SER A 111 4.93 -5.75 -3.14
N ILE A 112 5.13 -5.02 -2.04
CA ILE A 112 4.10 -4.76 -1.01
C ILE A 112 2.90 -4.04 -1.62
N MET A 113 3.14 -2.95 -2.35
CA MET A 113 2.08 -2.14 -2.94
C MET A 113 1.36 -2.89 -4.05
N PHE A 114 2.07 -3.65 -4.87
CA PHE A 114 1.49 -4.49 -5.92
C PHE A 114 0.57 -5.56 -5.32
N ARG A 115 1.03 -6.27 -4.28
CA ARG A 115 0.19 -7.25 -3.56
C ARG A 115 -1.07 -6.59 -3.01
N SER A 116 -0.91 -5.49 -2.30
CA SER A 116 -2.02 -4.77 -1.66
C SER A 116 -3.06 -4.29 -2.67
N ILE A 117 -2.65 -3.75 -3.81
CA ILE A 117 -3.57 -3.11 -4.78
C ILE A 117 -4.13 -4.11 -5.80
N PHE A 118 -3.32 -5.03 -6.30
CA PHE A 118 -3.69 -5.89 -7.43
C PHE A 118 -3.98 -7.34 -7.05
N LEU A 119 -3.38 -7.88 -5.97
CA LEU A 119 -3.59 -9.29 -5.58
C LEU A 119 -4.63 -9.42 -4.47
N GLU A 120 -4.52 -8.62 -3.42
CA GLU A 120 -5.43 -8.64 -2.27
C GLU A 120 -6.68 -7.79 -2.53
N GLY A 121 -6.48 -6.70 -3.28
CA GLY A 121 -7.52 -5.77 -3.65
C GLY A 121 -7.86 -4.74 -2.56
N LEU A 122 -8.78 -3.85 -2.89
CA LEU A 122 -9.14 -2.73 -2.03
C LEU A 122 -10.49 -2.97 -1.36
N GLY A 123 -10.69 -2.31 -0.22
CA GLY A 123 -11.95 -2.32 0.50
C GLY A 123 -12.08 -1.09 1.39
N ARG A 124 -13.33 -0.69 1.65
CA ARG A 124 -13.61 0.38 2.60
C ARG A 124 -14.76 0.01 3.53
N PRO A 125 -14.70 0.37 4.81
CA PRO A 125 -15.86 0.27 5.67
C PRO A 125 -17.03 1.09 5.11
N HIS A 126 -18.26 0.59 5.24
CA HIS A 126 -19.45 1.35 4.86
C HIS A 126 -19.55 2.70 5.58
N ALA A 127 -19.15 2.73 6.86
CA ALA A 127 -19.11 3.95 7.67
C ALA A 127 -17.84 4.81 7.45
N GLY A 128 -17.00 4.45 6.48
CA GLY A 128 -15.71 5.07 6.20
C GLY A 128 -14.65 4.82 7.28
N VAL A 129 -13.49 5.47 7.11
CA VAL A 129 -12.31 5.28 7.99
C VAL A 129 -12.58 5.59 9.47
N ARG A 130 -13.61 6.40 9.76
CA ARG A 130 -14.01 6.75 11.13
C ARG A 130 -14.37 5.53 11.98
N LEU A 131 -14.89 4.46 11.37
CA LEU A 131 -15.17 3.21 12.08
C LEU A 131 -13.89 2.59 12.64
N ILE A 132 -12.87 2.48 11.80
CA ILE A 132 -11.55 1.94 12.16
C ILE A 132 -10.94 2.76 13.30
N LEU A 133 -10.89 4.09 13.13
CA LEU A 133 -10.33 4.99 14.14
C LEU A 133 -11.05 4.88 15.49
N ARG A 134 -12.38 4.78 15.48
CA ARG A 134 -13.17 4.62 16.70
C ARG A 134 -12.87 3.32 17.43
N GLN A 135 -12.75 2.21 16.69
CA GLN A 135 -12.42 0.91 17.28
C GLN A 135 -11.01 0.91 17.89
N LEU A 136 -10.04 1.50 17.18
CA LEU A 136 -8.67 1.67 17.69
C LEU A 136 -8.65 2.51 18.97
N VAL A 137 -9.31 3.67 19.00
CA VAL A 137 -9.39 4.53 20.19
C VAL A 137 -10.06 3.80 21.35
N ARG A 138 -11.15 3.06 21.10
CA ARG A 138 -11.84 2.28 22.14
C ARG A 138 -10.91 1.22 22.73
N LYS A 139 -10.19 0.49 21.88
CA LYS A 139 -9.25 -0.54 22.32
C LYS A 139 -8.07 0.06 23.09
N PHE A 140 -7.49 1.15 22.60
CA PHE A 140 -6.40 1.86 23.26
C PHE A 140 -6.78 2.27 24.69
N ARG A 141 -7.97 2.89 24.86
CA ARG A 141 -8.50 3.27 26.18
C ARG A 141 -8.79 2.07 27.07
N ALA A 142 -9.31 0.97 26.52
CA ALA A 142 -9.56 -0.26 27.28
C ALA A 142 -8.28 -0.91 27.82
N LEU A 143 -7.13 -0.63 27.22
CA LEU A 143 -5.81 -1.06 27.69
C LEU A 143 -5.14 -0.03 28.64
N GLY A 144 -5.88 0.99 29.09
CA GLY A 144 -5.37 2.03 29.99
C GLY A 144 -4.73 3.23 29.29
N GLY A 145 -4.78 3.29 27.95
CA GLY A 145 -4.24 4.42 27.19
C GLY A 145 -5.06 5.70 27.37
N GLU A 146 -4.38 6.82 27.58
CA GLU A 146 -5.00 8.16 27.65
C GLU A 146 -4.89 8.89 26.31
N LEU A 147 -6.01 9.44 25.84
CA LEU A 147 -6.05 10.23 24.60
C LEU A 147 -6.51 11.66 24.92
N ARG A 148 -5.58 12.62 24.81
CA ARG A 148 -5.85 14.06 24.93
C ARG A 148 -6.11 14.64 23.54
N LEU A 149 -7.32 15.17 23.33
CA LEU A 149 -7.73 15.82 22.08
C LEU A 149 -7.69 17.33 22.25
N ARG A 150 -7.43 18.06 21.16
CA ARG A 150 -7.28 19.53 21.15
C ARG A 150 -6.19 20.02 22.10
N SER A 151 -5.15 19.22 22.29
CA SER A 151 -3.98 19.54 23.10
C SER A 151 -2.77 19.56 22.17
N GLY A 152 -2.56 20.69 21.48
CA GLY A 152 -1.37 20.88 20.66
C GLY A 152 -0.10 20.77 21.51
N VAL A 153 0.95 20.16 20.97
CA VAL A 153 2.26 20.09 21.64
C VAL A 153 2.98 21.42 21.42
N GLN A 154 3.22 22.17 22.50
CA GLN A 154 3.92 23.44 22.47
C GLN A 154 5.44 23.25 22.41
N ARG A 155 5.98 22.37 23.26
CA ARG A 155 7.40 22.00 23.27
C ARG A 155 7.62 20.61 23.85
N LEU A 156 8.74 20.01 23.48
CA LEU A 156 9.29 18.84 24.16
C LEU A 156 10.20 19.33 25.29
N GLU A 157 10.10 18.73 26.47
CA GLU A 157 11.04 18.99 27.56
C GLU A 157 12.21 18.02 27.46
N THR A 158 13.41 18.54 27.68
CA THR A 158 14.66 17.78 27.52
C THR A 158 15.56 17.93 28.73
N ASP A 159 16.19 16.83 29.12
CA ASP A 159 17.32 16.80 30.04
C ASP A 159 18.54 16.27 29.27
N GLY A 160 19.45 17.18 28.91
CA GLY A 160 20.56 16.87 28.01
C GLY A 160 20.08 16.39 26.63
N ASP A 161 20.41 15.15 26.28
CA ASP A 161 20.08 14.47 25.02
C ASP A 161 18.78 13.64 25.09
N ARG A 162 18.04 13.70 26.21
CA ARG A 162 16.83 12.90 26.44
C ARG A 162 15.57 13.76 26.54
N ILE A 163 14.51 13.34 25.86
CA ILE A 163 13.16 13.90 26.06
C ILE A 163 12.58 13.34 27.35
N THR A 164 12.17 14.22 28.26
CA THR A 164 11.60 13.87 29.57
C THR A 164 10.10 14.16 29.66
N GLY A 165 9.55 14.97 28.76
CA GLY A 165 8.14 15.32 28.77
C GLY A 165 7.67 16.10 27.55
N VAL A 166 6.39 16.44 27.54
CA VAL A 166 5.77 17.33 26.56
C VAL A 166 4.95 18.39 27.29
N VAL A 167 5.09 19.65 26.89
CA VAL A 167 4.23 20.74 27.36
C VAL A 167 3.16 20.97 26.31
N LEU A 168 1.90 20.96 26.74
CA LEU A 168 0.75 21.16 25.88
C LEU A 168 0.32 22.64 25.91
N GLU A 169 -0.29 23.12 24.83
CA GLU A 169 -0.79 24.50 24.75
C GLU A 169 -1.83 24.83 25.84
N ASN A 170 -2.53 23.81 26.33
CA ASN A 170 -3.58 23.95 27.35
C ASN A 170 -3.09 23.68 28.79
N GLY A 171 -1.77 23.61 29.01
CA GLY A 171 -1.16 23.22 30.29
C GLY A 171 -1.33 21.74 30.61
#